data_AF-U9TB08-F1
#
_entry.id   AF-U9TB08-F1
#
_cell.length_a   1.000
_cell.length_b   1.000
_cell.length_c   1.000
_cell.angle_alpha   90.00
_cell.angle_beta   90.00
_cell.angle_gamma   90.00
#
_symmetry.space_group_name_H-M   'P 1'
#
loop_
_entity.id
_entity.type
_entity.pdbx_description
1 polymer ?
#
loop_
_entity_poly.entity_id
_entity_poly.type
_entity_poly.pdbx_seq_one_letter_code
_entity_poly.pdbx_strand_id
1 'polypeptide(L)'
;MPKFEGENLEAPHGEQPLHKKGKGKAIHVSDFLCETIGRLQLNEKQKLLEKMINISHEARVIMNPGTNNDSWWNIELLVQQIIDHVIPIFEATHPRVVAIFAFDNSTSHGAFSSDTLIANRMNVKPGGKQSKMKNTVFNGNVQYMNYPDNFPDESLHGKPKGMRQILHEHQLLKPGLKGFCKNKDSTDNQCSNRYSRDNCDYTWNGLQQIVFITLKHVSSSKIRAYARKSYRYMDAYRKVLNVKQAEYTVKKYKRHRIIPNNILQNII
;
A
#
# COMPACT_ATOMS: atom_id res chain seq x y z
N MET A 1 -1.79 44.82 -5.85
CA MET A 1 -0.93 43.80 -6.51
C MET A 1 -1.73 43.23 -7.67
N PRO A 2 -1.22 43.28 -8.92
CA PRO A 2 -1.97 42.81 -10.08
C PRO A 2 -2.09 41.28 -10.06
N LYS A 3 -3.27 40.79 -10.45
CA LYS A 3 -3.54 39.37 -10.69
C LYS A 3 -2.88 38.98 -12.02
N PHE A 4 -1.94 38.03 -11.98
CA PHE A 4 -1.43 37.41 -13.20
C PHE A 4 -2.45 36.37 -13.69
N GLU A 5 -3.11 36.69 -14.80
CA GLU A 5 -3.86 35.72 -15.61
C GLU A 5 -2.86 34.82 -16.34
N GLY A 6 -3.23 33.55 -16.48
CA GLY A 6 -2.32 32.50 -16.92
C GLY A 6 -2.05 32.54 -18.42
N GLU A 7 -0.82 32.83 -18.78
CA GLU A 7 -0.27 32.51 -20.10
C GLU A 7 0.71 31.34 -19.97
N ASN A 8 0.58 30.39 -20.89
CA ASN A 8 1.44 29.22 -20.96
C ASN A 8 2.88 29.66 -21.22
N LEU A 9 3.80 29.30 -20.32
CA LEU A 9 5.23 29.40 -20.58
C LEU A 9 5.59 28.35 -21.63
N GLU A 10 5.80 28.76 -22.87
CA GLU A 10 6.40 27.89 -23.89
C GLU A 10 7.84 27.57 -23.48
N ALA A 11 8.17 26.27 -23.44
CA ALA A 11 9.52 25.83 -23.17
C ALA A 11 10.43 26.11 -24.39
N PRO A 12 11.72 26.43 -24.19
CA PRO A 12 12.68 26.61 -25.27
C PRO A 12 12.72 25.40 -26.24
N HIS A 13 13.09 25.66 -27.50
CA HIS A 13 13.14 24.64 -28.54
C HIS A 13 14.05 23.46 -28.13
N GLY A 14 13.46 22.27 -28.00
CA GLY A 14 14.14 21.05 -27.55
C GLY A 14 13.86 20.63 -26.10
N GLU A 15 13.14 21.43 -25.33
CA GLU A 15 12.75 21.10 -23.95
C GLU A 15 11.27 20.68 -23.85
N GLN A 16 10.96 19.78 -22.92
CA GLN A 16 9.58 19.34 -22.68
C GLN A 16 8.79 20.47 -21.98
N PRO A 17 7.64 20.90 -22.51
CA PRO A 17 6.79 21.89 -21.87
C PRO A 17 6.37 21.45 -20.46
N LEU A 18 6.67 22.29 -19.45
CA LEU A 18 6.26 22.03 -18.07
C LEU A 18 4.79 22.40 -17.90
N HIS A 19 3.91 21.41 -18.07
CA HIS A 19 2.49 21.61 -17.81
C HIS A 19 2.21 21.76 -16.30
N LYS A 20 1.31 22.70 -15.98
CA LYS A 20 0.78 22.87 -14.61
C LYS A 20 0.16 21.55 -14.14
N LYS A 21 0.59 21.04 -12.99
CA LYS A 21 0.10 19.77 -12.43
C LYS A 21 -1.41 19.87 -12.18
N GLY A 22 -2.22 19.22 -13.01
CA GLY A 22 -3.65 19.07 -12.78
C GLY A 22 -3.94 18.13 -11.59
N LYS A 23 -5.23 17.93 -11.26
CA LYS A 23 -5.63 16.95 -10.22
C LYS A 23 -5.12 15.52 -10.50
N GLY A 24 -4.80 15.22 -11.77
CA GLY A 24 -4.24 13.95 -12.21
C GLY A 24 -5.27 12.82 -12.16
N LYS A 25 -5.09 11.82 -13.02
CA LYS A 25 -5.73 10.51 -12.88
C LYS A 25 -4.63 9.49 -12.62
N ALA A 26 -4.94 8.49 -11.82
CA ALA A 26 -4.01 7.42 -11.51
C ALA A 26 -4.63 6.07 -11.85
N ILE A 27 -3.77 5.12 -12.23
CA ILE A 27 -4.11 3.71 -12.38
C ILE A 27 -3.25 2.98 -11.35
N HIS A 28 -3.90 2.23 -10.46
CA HIS A 28 -3.21 1.31 -9.58
C HIS A 28 -3.30 -0.09 -10.19
N VAL A 29 -2.16 -0.77 -10.24
CA VAL A 29 -2.09 -2.18 -10.65
C VAL A 29 -1.40 -2.95 -9.55
N SER A 30 -2.13 -3.88 -8.95
CA SER A 30 -1.58 -4.89 -8.04
C SER A 30 -1.49 -6.21 -8.79
N ASP A 31 -0.30 -6.80 -8.88
CA ASP A 31 -0.04 -8.04 -9.61
C ASP A 31 0.98 -8.89 -8.85
N PHE A 32 0.93 -10.20 -9.04
CA PHE A 32 1.82 -11.16 -8.38
C PHE A 32 2.74 -11.81 -9.41
N LEU A 33 4.05 -11.73 -9.17
CA LEU A 33 5.07 -12.26 -10.06
C LEU A 33 5.82 -13.41 -9.38
N CYS A 34 5.94 -14.51 -10.11
CA CYS A 34 6.64 -15.73 -9.73
C CYS A 34 7.88 -15.95 -10.60
N GLU A 35 8.95 -16.45 -10.02
CA GLU A 35 10.21 -16.71 -10.73
C GLU A 35 10.12 -17.81 -11.79
N THR A 36 9.19 -18.75 -11.61
CA THR A 36 9.01 -19.93 -12.48
C THR A 36 8.17 -19.61 -13.70
N ILE A 37 7.01 -18.98 -13.49
CA ILE A 37 5.98 -18.79 -14.53
C ILE A 37 5.79 -17.32 -14.95
N GLY A 38 6.50 -16.37 -14.32
CA GLY A 38 6.32 -14.96 -14.58
C GLY A 38 5.09 -14.42 -13.86
N ARG A 39 4.07 -13.94 -14.58
CA ARG A 39 2.83 -13.50 -13.93
C ARG A 39 2.09 -14.69 -13.33
N LEU A 40 1.52 -14.53 -12.13
CA LEU A 40 0.67 -15.54 -11.53
C LEU A 40 -0.68 -15.55 -12.23
N GLN A 41 -0.83 -16.48 -13.17
CA GLN A 41 -2.02 -16.68 -13.99
C GLN A 41 -2.09 -18.15 -14.40
N LEU A 42 -3.29 -18.62 -14.72
CA LEU A 42 -3.50 -19.96 -15.25
C LEU A 42 -2.97 -20.06 -16.69
N ASN A 43 -2.44 -21.23 -17.05
CA ASN A 43 -2.16 -21.57 -18.44
C ASN A 43 -3.44 -22.04 -19.16
N GLU A 44 -3.41 -22.14 -20.50
CA GLU A 44 -4.60 -22.50 -21.30
C GLU A 44 -5.20 -23.85 -20.91
N LYS A 45 -4.37 -24.84 -20.57
CA LYS A 45 -4.85 -26.16 -20.13
C LYS A 45 -5.60 -26.07 -18.79
N GLN A 46 -5.09 -25.27 -17.85
CA GLN A 46 -5.74 -25.02 -16.57
C GLN A 46 -7.04 -24.26 -16.78
N LYS A 47 -7.06 -23.17 -17.56
CA LYS A 47 -8.29 -22.41 -17.87
C LYS A 47 -9.41 -23.30 -18.44
N LEU A 48 -9.06 -24.30 -19.27
CA LEU A 48 -10.02 -25.26 -19.80
C LEU A 48 -10.61 -26.19 -18.73
N LEU A 49 -9.80 -26.59 -17.74
CA LEU A 49 -10.23 -27.44 -16.61
C LEU A 49 -11.08 -26.65 -15.59
N GLU A 50 -10.82 -25.34 -15.46
CA GLU A 50 -11.41 -24.45 -14.45
C GLU A 50 -12.83 -23.97 -14.78
N LYS A 51 -13.37 -24.28 -15.96
CA LYS A 51 -14.79 -24.03 -16.30
C LYS A 51 -15.76 -24.63 -15.26
N MET A 52 -15.31 -25.59 -14.46
CA MET A 52 -16.10 -26.24 -13.42
C MET A 52 -15.97 -25.59 -12.02
N ILE A 53 -14.95 -24.75 -11.75
CA ILE A 53 -14.60 -24.29 -10.39
C ILE A 53 -14.75 -22.75 -10.24
N ASN A 54 -14.95 -22.02 -11.35
CA ASN A 54 -15.23 -20.56 -11.36
C ASN A 54 -14.17 -19.72 -10.61
N ILE A 55 -12.89 -20.05 -10.78
CA ILE A 55 -11.79 -19.25 -10.23
C ILE A 55 -11.32 -18.17 -11.21
N SER A 56 -10.71 -17.10 -10.70
CA SER A 56 -10.10 -16.07 -11.55
C SER A 56 -8.94 -16.64 -12.37
N HIS A 57 -8.77 -16.16 -13.61
CA HIS A 57 -7.68 -16.59 -14.49
C HIS A 57 -6.36 -15.86 -14.25
N GLU A 58 -6.41 -14.65 -13.69
CA GLU A 58 -5.24 -13.82 -13.41
C GLU A 58 -5.32 -13.27 -11.98
N ALA A 59 -4.18 -13.22 -11.29
CA ALA A 59 -4.11 -12.67 -9.94
C ALA A 59 -4.20 -11.14 -9.88
N ARG A 60 -4.15 -10.47 -11.04
CA ARG A 60 -4.05 -9.01 -11.13
C ARG A 60 -5.36 -8.33 -10.76
N VAL A 61 -5.25 -7.26 -9.97
CA VAL A 61 -6.32 -6.28 -9.75
C VAL A 61 -5.87 -4.92 -10.29
N ILE A 62 -6.79 -4.26 -10.99
CA ILE A 62 -6.61 -2.91 -11.51
C ILE A 62 -7.73 -2.04 -10.97
N MET A 63 -7.39 -0.85 -10.53
CA MET A 63 -8.37 0.13 -10.11
C MET A 63 -7.90 1.54 -10.46
N ASN A 64 -8.84 2.46 -10.56
CA ASN A 64 -8.61 3.88 -10.77
C ASN A 64 -8.78 4.58 -9.42
N PRO A 65 -7.71 4.79 -8.64
CA PRO A 65 -7.87 5.37 -7.33
C PRO A 65 -8.38 6.82 -7.36
N GLY A 66 -9.13 7.18 -6.33
CA GLY A 66 -9.58 8.56 -6.11
C GLY A 66 -10.88 8.67 -5.33
N THR A 67 -11.11 9.82 -4.71
CA THR A 67 -12.29 10.08 -3.88
C THR A 67 -13.61 9.93 -4.63
N ASN A 68 -13.62 10.18 -5.94
CA ASN A 68 -14.78 10.01 -6.83
C ASN A 68 -14.62 8.80 -7.78
N ASN A 69 -13.69 7.90 -7.48
CA ASN A 69 -13.41 6.69 -8.26
C ASN A 69 -13.38 5.45 -7.33
N ASP A 70 -12.51 4.48 -7.59
CA ASP A 70 -12.45 3.15 -6.92
C ASP A 70 -11.84 3.20 -5.49
N SER A 71 -11.97 4.32 -4.79
CA SER A 71 -11.32 4.58 -3.49
C SER A 71 -9.78 4.44 -3.56
N TRP A 72 -9.10 4.28 -2.43
CA TRP A 72 -7.64 4.11 -2.37
C TRP A 72 -7.26 2.66 -2.07
N TRP A 73 -6.09 2.22 -2.56
CA TRP A 73 -5.60 0.87 -2.30
C TRP A 73 -5.32 0.74 -0.82
N ASN A 74 -5.83 -0.32 -0.20
CA ASN A 74 -5.68 -0.55 1.22
C ASN A 74 -5.37 -2.04 1.49
N ILE A 75 -5.09 -2.36 2.75
CA ILE A 75 -4.76 -3.74 3.14
C ILE A 75 -5.93 -4.70 2.92
N GLU A 76 -7.17 -4.23 3.07
CA GLU A 76 -8.38 -5.05 2.92
C GLU A 76 -8.52 -5.52 1.46
N LEU A 77 -8.32 -4.62 0.49
CA LEU A 77 -8.31 -4.94 -0.94
C LEU A 77 -7.16 -5.89 -1.30
N LEU A 78 -5.98 -5.74 -0.69
CA LEU A 78 -4.88 -6.69 -0.90
C LEU A 78 -5.21 -8.08 -0.34
N VAL A 79 -5.77 -8.15 0.87
CA VAL A 79 -6.19 -9.42 1.48
C VAL A 79 -7.26 -10.08 0.62
N GLN A 80 -8.23 -9.31 0.13
CA GLN A 80 -9.26 -9.82 -0.77
C GLN A 80 -8.67 -10.37 -2.07
N GLN A 81 -7.75 -9.63 -2.71
CA GLN A 81 -7.03 -10.10 -3.89
C GLN A 81 -6.29 -11.41 -3.62
N ILE A 82 -5.67 -11.56 -2.44
CA ILE A 82 -4.94 -12.77 -2.07
C ILE A 82 -5.89 -13.96 -1.95
N ILE A 83 -7.00 -13.79 -1.22
CA ILE A 83 -7.97 -14.85 -0.95
C ILE A 83 -8.69 -15.27 -2.25
N ASP A 84 -9.17 -14.30 -3.03
CA ASP A 84 -10.05 -14.57 -4.17
C ASP A 84 -9.32 -14.95 -5.44
N HIS A 85 -8.06 -14.53 -5.59
CA HIS A 85 -7.33 -14.67 -6.85
C HIS A 85 -6.00 -15.37 -6.66
N VAL A 86 -5.14 -14.88 -5.75
CA VAL A 86 -3.77 -15.38 -5.65
C VAL A 86 -3.71 -16.82 -5.18
N ILE A 87 -4.42 -17.16 -4.10
CA ILE A 87 -4.39 -18.51 -3.52
C ILE A 87 -4.93 -19.55 -4.52
N PRO A 88 -6.14 -19.39 -5.10
CA PRO A 88 -6.66 -20.36 -6.06
C PRO A 88 -5.74 -20.59 -7.27
N ILE A 89 -5.23 -19.50 -7.84
CA ILE A 89 -4.32 -19.59 -9.00
C ILE A 89 -3.00 -20.24 -8.60
N PHE A 90 -2.47 -19.94 -7.40
CA PHE A 90 -1.23 -20.55 -6.93
C PHE A 90 -1.39 -22.05 -6.74
N GLU A 91 -2.45 -22.50 -6.09
CA GLU A 91 -2.72 -23.93 -5.85
C GLU A 91 -2.87 -24.71 -7.17
N ALA A 92 -3.55 -24.12 -8.16
CA ALA A 92 -3.69 -24.71 -9.49
C ALA A 92 -2.36 -24.76 -10.26
N THR A 93 -1.50 -23.75 -10.10
CA THR A 93 -0.22 -23.64 -10.84
C THR A 93 0.95 -24.36 -10.19
N HIS A 94 0.90 -24.58 -8.87
CA HIS A 94 1.98 -25.19 -8.08
C HIS A 94 1.42 -26.28 -7.14
N PRO A 95 0.88 -27.38 -7.70
CA PRO A 95 0.25 -28.42 -6.89
C PRO A 95 1.26 -29.06 -5.95
N ARG A 96 0.84 -29.28 -4.69
CA ARG A 96 1.65 -29.86 -3.59
C ARG A 96 2.78 -28.96 -3.09
N VAL A 97 2.73 -27.66 -3.36
CA VAL A 97 3.68 -26.67 -2.84
C VAL A 97 2.92 -25.72 -1.90
N VAL A 98 3.58 -25.29 -0.82
CA VAL A 98 3.06 -24.26 0.09
C VAL A 98 3.61 -22.90 -0.33
N ALA A 99 2.72 -21.94 -0.58
CA ALA A 99 3.13 -20.56 -0.83
C ALA A 99 3.56 -19.87 0.48
N ILE A 100 4.62 -19.08 0.41
CA ILE A 100 4.99 -18.12 1.46
C ILE A 100 5.00 -16.74 0.82
N PHE A 101 4.08 -15.87 1.25
CA PHE A 101 4.02 -14.48 0.80
C PHE A 101 4.73 -13.58 1.82
N ALA A 102 5.79 -12.90 1.38
CA ALA A 102 6.51 -11.92 2.18
C ALA A 102 6.24 -10.53 1.60
N PHE A 103 5.67 -9.64 2.42
CA PHE A 103 5.41 -8.25 2.07
C PHE A 103 6.47 -7.37 2.73
N ASP A 104 6.80 -6.24 2.08
CA ASP A 104 7.63 -5.23 2.72
C ASP A 104 6.82 -4.48 3.79
N ASN A 105 7.48 -3.60 4.55
CA ASN A 105 6.77 -2.75 5.52
C ASN A 105 6.24 -1.47 4.84
N SER A 106 5.61 -1.60 3.67
CA SER A 106 4.88 -0.49 3.06
C SER A 106 3.85 0.06 4.07
N THR A 107 3.65 1.37 4.05
CA THR A 107 2.72 2.06 4.96
C THR A 107 1.29 1.52 4.84
N SER A 108 0.93 0.91 3.71
CA SER A 108 -0.33 0.19 3.52
C SER A 108 -0.45 -1.08 4.37
N HIS A 109 0.65 -1.77 4.67
CA HIS A 109 0.68 -2.96 5.54
C HIS A 109 0.69 -2.61 7.03
N GLY A 110 1.05 -1.37 7.38
CA GLY A 110 0.89 -0.82 8.74
C GLY A 110 -0.54 -0.39 9.07
N ALA A 111 -1.52 -0.80 8.26
CA ALA A 111 -2.93 -0.52 8.50
C ALA A 111 -3.42 -1.32 9.71
N PHE A 112 -3.83 -0.60 10.75
CA PHE A 112 -4.49 -1.18 11.91
C PHE A 112 -5.89 -1.71 11.54
N SER A 113 -6.38 -2.71 12.27
CA SER A 113 -7.77 -3.17 12.17
C SER A 113 -8.75 -2.00 12.30
N SER A 114 -9.91 -2.09 11.63
CA SER A 114 -10.94 -1.05 11.58
C SER A 114 -11.43 -0.62 12.96
N ASP A 115 -11.36 -1.52 13.95
CA ASP A 115 -11.73 -1.32 15.35
C ASP A 115 -10.54 -1.00 16.27
N THR A 116 -9.32 -0.85 15.75
CA THR A 116 -8.13 -0.63 16.58
C THR A 116 -8.16 0.73 17.27
N LEU A 117 -7.72 0.76 18.53
CA LEU A 117 -7.56 1.96 19.32
C LEU A 117 -6.44 2.84 18.77
N ILE A 118 -6.82 3.97 18.16
CA ILE A 118 -5.86 4.96 17.65
C ILE A 118 -6.30 6.34 18.11
N ALA A 119 -5.79 6.78 19.27
CA ALA A 119 -6.14 8.08 19.86
C ALA A 119 -5.92 9.25 18.89
N ASN A 120 -4.87 9.19 18.07
CA ASN A 120 -4.56 10.20 17.06
C ASN A 120 -5.59 10.32 15.91
N ARG A 121 -6.54 9.37 15.79
CA ARG A 121 -7.63 9.38 14.80
C ARG A 121 -9.00 9.62 15.46
N MET A 122 -9.04 9.91 16.76
CA MET A 122 -10.26 10.27 17.46
C MET A 122 -10.62 11.74 17.20
N ASN A 123 -11.90 12.00 17.05
CA ASN A 123 -12.46 13.34 17.08
C ASN A 123 -12.45 13.86 18.52
N VAL A 124 -12.39 15.19 18.68
CA VAL A 124 -12.56 15.82 20.00
C VAL A 124 -13.98 15.62 20.51
N LYS A 125 -14.96 15.80 19.61
CA LYS A 125 -16.41 15.59 19.86
C LYS A 125 -16.81 14.18 19.45
N PRO A 126 -17.89 13.63 20.03
CA PRO A 126 -18.39 12.31 19.64
C PRO A 126 -18.94 12.27 18.21
N GLY A 127 -18.95 11.07 17.63
CA GLY A 127 -19.44 10.84 16.27
C GLY A 127 -18.52 11.40 15.17
N GLY A 128 -19.11 11.80 14.04
CA GLY A 128 -18.38 12.28 12.85
C GLY A 128 -17.65 11.16 12.10
N LYS A 129 -16.67 11.52 11.27
CA LYS A 129 -15.83 10.57 10.52
C LYS A 129 -14.75 9.96 11.43
N GLN A 130 -15.17 9.18 12.42
CA GLN A 130 -14.33 8.42 13.34
C GLN A 130 -14.75 6.94 13.32
N SER A 131 -13.79 6.02 13.41
CA SER A 131 -14.07 4.59 13.49
C SER A 131 -14.66 4.18 14.85
N LYS A 132 -15.52 3.16 14.86
CA LYS A 132 -15.97 2.51 16.09
C LYS A 132 -14.84 1.63 16.61
N MET A 133 -14.10 2.11 17.62
CA MET A 133 -12.98 1.37 18.18
C MET A 133 -13.44 0.37 19.24
N LYS A 134 -12.69 -0.72 19.43
CA LYS A 134 -12.94 -1.69 20.49
C LYS A 134 -12.70 -1.10 21.87
N ASN A 135 -13.36 -1.66 22.87
CA ASN A 135 -13.13 -1.30 24.27
C ASN A 135 -11.68 -1.62 24.67
N THR A 136 -11.16 -0.87 25.65
CA THR A 136 -9.80 -1.06 26.17
C THR A 136 -9.81 -1.21 27.68
N VAL A 137 -8.63 -1.35 28.28
CA VAL A 137 -8.44 -1.33 29.72
C VAL A 137 -7.63 -0.09 30.09
N PHE A 138 -8.12 0.67 31.05
CA PHE A 138 -7.43 1.83 31.62
C PHE A 138 -7.47 1.73 33.14
N ASN A 139 -6.31 1.77 33.80
CA ASN A 139 -6.17 1.59 35.26
C ASN A 139 -6.91 0.34 35.80
N GLY A 140 -6.87 -0.77 35.06
CA GLY A 140 -7.52 -2.02 35.44
C GLY A 140 -9.03 -2.11 35.16
N ASN A 141 -9.67 -1.01 34.73
CA ASN A 141 -11.09 -0.97 34.41
C ASN A 141 -11.34 -0.93 32.91
N VAL A 142 -12.46 -1.49 32.46
CA VAL A 142 -12.87 -1.44 31.05
C VAL A 142 -13.23 0.00 30.68
N GLN A 143 -12.57 0.53 29.65
CA GLN A 143 -12.93 1.78 29.00
C GLN A 143 -13.74 1.47 27.73
N TYR A 144 -15.00 1.91 27.74
CA TYR A 144 -15.87 1.84 26.57
C TYR A 144 -15.55 2.97 25.59
N MET A 145 -15.23 2.63 24.35
CA MET A 145 -14.86 3.63 23.32
C MET A 145 -16.04 4.15 22.52
N ASN A 146 -17.20 3.51 22.62
CA ASN A 146 -18.44 3.90 21.96
C ASN A 146 -19.55 4.03 23.00
N TYR A 147 -20.56 4.85 22.72
CA TYR A 147 -21.77 4.87 23.51
C TYR A 147 -22.58 3.60 23.26
N PRO A 148 -23.29 3.07 24.27
CA PRO A 148 -24.21 1.97 24.06
C PRO A 148 -25.43 2.41 23.25
N ASP A 149 -26.14 1.46 22.67
CA ASP A 149 -27.33 1.74 21.84
C ASP A 149 -28.52 2.23 22.67
N ASN A 150 -28.47 2.11 24.00
CA ASN A 150 -29.49 2.58 24.94
C ASN A 150 -29.03 3.82 25.75
N PHE A 151 -28.10 4.61 25.21
CA PHE A 151 -27.58 5.79 25.92
C PHE A 151 -28.69 6.85 26.14
N PRO A 152 -28.71 7.60 27.27
CA PRO A 152 -29.80 8.54 27.54
C PRO A 152 -30.03 9.62 26.48
N ASP A 153 -28.98 10.00 25.75
CA ASP A 153 -29.07 10.87 24.59
C ASP A 153 -29.16 10.02 23.30
N GLU A 154 -30.35 10.00 22.69
CA GLU A 154 -30.63 9.29 21.44
C GLU A 154 -29.69 9.69 20.30
N SER A 155 -29.24 10.96 20.30
CA SER A 155 -28.33 11.45 19.28
C SER A 155 -26.94 10.80 19.36
N LEU A 156 -26.62 10.11 20.46
CA LEU A 156 -25.32 9.48 20.70
C LEU A 156 -25.34 7.95 20.62
N HIS A 157 -26.51 7.33 20.43
CA HIS A 157 -26.65 5.87 20.35
C HIS A 157 -25.65 5.22 19.38
N GLY A 158 -24.85 4.29 19.91
CA GLY A 158 -23.86 3.54 19.13
C GLY A 158 -22.72 4.38 18.52
N LYS A 159 -22.65 5.69 18.80
CA LYS A 159 -21.62 6.57 18.23
C LYS A 159 -20.29 6.41 18.94
N PRO A 160 -19.16 6.59 18.22
CA PRO A 160 -17.85 6.59 18.86
C PRO A 160 -17.69 7.82 19.76
N LYS A 161 -17.12 7.63 20.95
CA LYS A 161 -16.83 8.71 21.90
C LYS A 161 -15.68 9.57 21.38
N GLY A 162 -15.77 10.87 21.61
CA GLY A 162 -14.68 11.81 21.34
C GLY A 162 -13.65 11.85 22.48
N MET A 163 -12.45 12.35 22.20
CA MET A 163 -11.38 12.49 23.21
C MET A 163 -11.82 13.28 24.43
N ARG A 164 -12.67 14.32 24.25
CA ARG A 164 -13.16 15.12 25.37
C ARG A 164 -14.00 14.30 26.35
N GLN A 165 -14.83 13.40 25.83
CA GLN A 165 -15.67 12.53 26.67
C GLN A 165 -14.79 11.57 27.48
N ILE A 166 -13.83 10.91 26.83
CA ILE A 166 -12.92 9.97 27.51
C ILE A 166 -12.08 10.69 28.57
N LEU A 167 -11.54 11.86 28.27
CA LEU A 167 -10.77 12.64 29.26
C LEU A 167 -11.64 13.12 30.41
N HIS A 168 -12.91 13.43 30.17
CA HIS A 168 -13.86 13.79 31.23
C HIS A 168 -14.19 12.59 32.13
N GLU A 169 -14.44 11.41 31.55
CA GLU A 169 -14.68 10.16 32.30
C GLU A 169 -13.53 9.83 33.28
N HIS A 170 -12.29 10.15 32.89
CA HIS A 170 -11.10 9.95 33.72
C HIS A 170 -10.64 11.17 34.52
N GLN A 171 -11.41 12.28 34.51
CA GLN A 171 -11.05 13.53 35.19
C GLN A 171 -9.68 14.10 34.77
N LEU A 172 -9.27 13.84 33.52
CA LEU A 172 -8.02 14.30 32.91
C LEU A 172 -8.19 15.58 32.08
N LEU A 173 -9.42 16.07 31.92
CA LEU A 173 -9.73 17.28 31.17
C LEU A 173 -9.36 18.53 31.99
N LYS A 174 -8.21 19.13 31.71
CA LYS A 174 -7.72 20.37 32.33
C LYS A 174 -8.00 21.62 31.46
N PRO A 175 -8.19 22.80 32.06
CA PRO A 175 -8.26 24.06 31.31
C PRO A 175 -7.02 24.28 30.43
N GLY A 176 -7.21 24.77 29.20
CA GLY A 176 -6.12 25.09 28.28
C GLY A 176 -5.66 23.94 27.36
N LEU A 177 -6.21 22.73 27.50
CA LEU A 177 -5.95 21.64 26.55
C LEU A 177 -6.52 21.96 25.16
N LYS A 178 -5.65 21.99 24.14
CA LYS A 178 -6.02 22.19 22.73
C LYS A 178 -5.84 20.89 21.95
N GLY A 179 -6.84 20.51 21.16
CA GLY A 179 -6.72 19.38 20.23
C GLY A 179 -5.83 19.76 19.04
N PHE A 180 -4.82 18.95 18.73
CA PHE A 180 -3.95 19.17 17.59
C PHE A 180 -4.56 18.57 16.32
N CYS A 181 -4.88 19.40 15.33
CA CYS A 181 -5.33 18.92 14.03
C CYS A 181 -4.11 18.74 13.12
N LYS A 182 -3.74 17.48 12.80
CA LYS A 182 -2.68 17.21 11.82
C LYS A 182 -3.23 17.45 10.41
N ASN A 183 -3.00 18.65 9.87
CA ASN A 183 -2.92 18.80 8.42
C ASN A 183 -1.62 18.10 7.99
N LYS A 184 -1.72 16.91 7.39
CA LYS A 184 -0.56 16.21 6.84
C LYS A 184 -0.44 16.51 5.35
N ASP A 185 0.57 17.30 4.99
CA ASP A 185 1.27 17.09 3.74
C ASP A 185 2.25 15.94 3.92
N SER A 186 2.26 15.02 2.96
CA SER A 186 3.38 14.11 2.74
C SER A 186 3.70 14.12 1.26
N THR A 187 4.78 14.81 0.91
CA THR A 187 5.50 14.62 -0.34
C THR A 187 6.28 13.33 -0.21
N ASP A 188 5.97 12.35 -1.06
CA ASP A 188 6.87 11.23 -1.31
C ASP A 188 7.16 11.12 -2.80
N ASN A 189 8.45 11.13 -3.09
CA ASN A 189 9.06 10.94 -4.40
C ASN A 189 9.10 9.45 -4.72
N GLN A 190 8.82 9.06 -5.98
CA GLN A 190 9.73 8.18 -6.72
C GLN A 190 9.36 7.95 -8.20
N CYS A 191 10.40 7.99 -9.04
CA CYS A 191 10.48 7.32 -10.34
C CYS A 191 10.37 5.80 -10.16
N SER A 192 9.83 4.99 -11.08
CA SER A 192 10.38 4.78 -12.42
C SER A 192 9.44 3.91 -13.24
N ASN A 193 9.02 4.36 -14.43
CA ASN A 193 8.44 3.48 -15.44
C ASN A 193 8.97 3.87 -16.82
N ARG A 194 10.24 3.50 -17.08
CA ARG A 194 11.00 3.97 -18.26
C ARG A 194 10.26 3.67 -19.57
N TYR A 195 9.82 2.43 -19.77
CA TYR A 195 9.08 2.05 -20.97
C TYR A 195 7.76 2.84 -21.11
N SER A 196 7.01 3.01 -20.02
CA SER A 196 5.76 3.77 -20.10
C SER A 196 6.00 5.25 -20.38
N ARG A 197 7.11 5.83 -19.90
CA ARG A 197 7.52 7.21 -20.22
C ARG A 197 7.99 7.35 -21.66
N ASP A 198 8.78 6.40 -22.14
CA ASP A 198 9.33 6.41 -23.50
C ASP A 198 8.25 6.22 -24.58
N ASN A 199 7.09 5.67 -24.20
CA ASN A 199 5.95 5.43 -25.11
C ASN A 199 4.70 6.25 -24.73
N CYS A 200 4.81 7.21 -23.80
CA CYS A 200 3.68 8.00 -23.31
C CYS A 200 3.23 9.03 -24.36
N ASP A 201 1.99 8.93 -24.81
CA ASP A 201 1.31 9.97 -25.61
C ASP A 201 0.66 11.06 -24.74
N TYR A 202 0.81 10.95 -23.42
CA TYR A 202 0.20 11.79 -22.39
C TYR A 202 -1.33 11.81 -22.39
N THR A 203 -1.98 10.84 -23.05
CA THR A 203 -3.43 10.66 -23.00
C THR A 203 -3.82 9.63 -21.94
N TRP A 204 -5.03 9.77 -21.38
CA TRP A 204 -5.54 8.78 -20.42
C TRP A 204 -5.70 7.39 -21.04
N ASN A 205 -6.23 7.33 -22.27
CA ASN A 205 -6.40 6.08 -23.00
C ASN A 205 -5.06 5.46 -23.35
N GLY A 206 -4.09 6.26 -23.79
CA GLY A 206 -2.73 5.79 -24.05
C GLY A 206 -2.07 5.25 -22.80
N LEU A 207 -2.18 5.94 -21.66
CA LEU A 207 -1.70 5.43 -20.37
C LEU A 207 -2.33 4.07 -20.02
N GLN A 208 -3.65 3.93 -20.17
CA GLN A 208 -4.34 2.65 -19.94
C GLN A 208 -3.72 1.55 -20.80
N GLN A 209 -3.59 1.76 -22.11
CA GLN A 209 -3.04 0.76 -23.03
C GLN A 209 -1.57 0.41 -22.73
N ILE A 210 -0.74 1.43 -22.51
CA ILE A 210 0.70 1.27 -22.28
C ILE A 210 0.97 0.49 -21.01
N VAL A 211 0.20 0.71 -19.93
CA VAL A 211 0.36 -0.05 -18.68
C VAL A 211 0.19 -1.55 -18.95
N PHE A 212 -0.84 -1.95 -19.68
CA PHE A 212 -1.07 -3.37 -20.01
C PHE A 212 0.04 -3.97 -20.87
N ILE A 213 0.49 -3.23 -21.89
CA ILE A 213 1.58 -3.65 -22.77
C ILE A 213 2.86 -3.82 -21.95
N THR A 214 3.22 -2.81 -21.16
CA THR A 214 4.43 -2.80 -20.32
C THR A 214 4.49 -4.03 -19.41
N LEU A 215 3.37 -4.38 -18.78
CA LEU A 215 3.30 -5.52 -17.87
C LEU A 215 3.48 -6.87 -18.58
N LYS A 216 3.07 -6.99 -19.85
CA LYS A 216 3.34 -8.19 -20.68
C LYS A 216 4.81 -8.31 -21.08
N HIS A 217 5.53 -7.19 -21.18
CA HIS A 217 6.94 -7.16 -21.59
C HIS A 217 7.95 -7.29 -20.42
N VAL A 218 7.49 -7.52 -19.18
CA VAL A 218 8.39 -7.78 -18.06
C VAL A 218 9.03 -9.16 -18.23
N SER A 219 10.31 -9.19 -18.62
CA SER A 219 11.02 -10.45 -18.82
C SER A 219 11.25 -11.21 -17.51
N SER A 220 11.23 -12.55 -17.57
CA SER A 220 11.53 -13.41 -16.41
C SER A 220 12.92 -13.16 -15.84
N SER A 221 13.86 -12.67 -16.64
CA SER A 221 15.19 -12.23 -16.16
C SER A 221 15.10 -11.03 -15.22
N LYS A 222 14.22 -10.06 -15.47
CA LYS A 222 13.96 -8.95 -14.54
C LYS A 222 13.28 -9.46 -13.27
N ILE A 223 12.26 -10.31 -13.39
CA ILE A 223 11.56 -10.90 -12.24
C ILE A 223 12.55 -11.61 -11.31
N ARG A 224 13.37 -12.51 -11.87
CA ARG A 224 14.42 -13.22 -11.12
C ARG A 224 15.48 -12.28 -10.54
N ALA A 225 15.81 -11.17 -11.20
CA ALA A 225 16.76 -10.19 -10.66
C ALA A 225 16.20 -9.47 -9.42
N TYR A 226 14.91 -9.11 -9.44
CA TYR A 226 14.22 -8.53 -8.28
C TYR A 226 14.07 -9.55 -7.14
N ALA A 227 13.63 -10.78 -7.42
CA ALA A 227 13.54 -11.83 -6.41
C ALA A 227 14.88 -12.09 -5.71
N ARG A 228 15.97 -12.22 -6.47
CA ARG A 228 17.33 -12.35 -5.91
C ARG A 228 17.76 -11.14 -5.09
N LYS A 229 17.32 -9.93 -5.46
CA LYS A 229 17.57 -8.73 -4.64
C LYS A 229 16.87 -8.84 -3.29
N SER A 230 15.61 -9.26 -3.26
CA SER A 230 14.85 -9.50 -2.03
C SER A 230 15.51 -10.57 -1.15
N TYR A 231 15.91 -11.70 -1.73
CA TYR A 231 16.63 -12.74 -0.97
C TYR A 231 17.94 -12.26 -0.36
N ARG A 232 18.70 -11.39 -1.06
CA ARG A 232 19.92 -10.80 -0.48
C ARG A 232 19.62 -9.87 0.69
N TYR A 233 18.52 -9.11 0.65
CA TYR A 233 18.10 -8.32 1.81
C TYR A 233 17.73 -9.22 2.99
N MET A 234 16.96 -10.29 2.75
CA MET A 234 16.62 -11.26 3.81
C MET A 234 17.88 -11.91 4.39
N ASP A 235 18.85 -12.27 3.56
CA ASP A 235 20.14 -12.82 3.98
C ASP A 235 20.97 -11.81 4.80
N ALA A 236 20.97 -10.53 4.39
CA ALA A 236 21.63 -9.45 5.14
C ALA A 236 21.05 -9.31 6.56
N TYR A 237 19.73 -9.32 6.67
CA TYR A 237 19.05 -9.20 7.97
C TYR A 237 19.24 -10.43 8.85
N ARG A 238 19.28 -11.65 8.28
CA ARG A 238 19.63 -12.88 9.03
C ARG A 238 21.05 -12.83 9.59
N LYS A 239 21.96 -12.11 8.92
CA LYS A 239 23.32 -11.82 9.38
C LYS A 239 23.41 -10.60 10.30
N VAL A 240 22.26 -10.11 10.79
CA VAL A 240 22.16 -9.02 11.77
C VAL A 240 22.73 -7.69 11.25
N LEU A 241 22.73 -7.48 9.93
CA LEU A 241 23.10 -6.19 9.34
C LEU A 241 22.00 -5.16 9.57
N ASN A 242 22.38 -3.96 9.98
CA ASN A 242 21.44 -2.83 10.03
C ASN A 242 21.11 -2.33 8.62
N VAL A 243 20.12 -1.43 8.50
CA VAL A 243 19.62 -0.94 7.21
C VAL A 243 20.73 -0.39 6.31
N LYS A 244 21.62 0.46 6.85
CA LYS A 244 22.72 1.07 6.06
C LYS A 244 23.71 0.01 5.57
N GLN A 245 24.06 -0.94 6.43
CA GLN A 245 24.96 -2.05 6.10
C GLN A 245 24.33 -2.98 5.05
N ALA A 246 23.04 -3.28 5.19
CA ALA A 246 22.30 -4.13 4.25
C ALA A 246 22.26 -3.49 2.84
N GLU A 247 21.95 -2.20 2.74
CA GLU A 247 21.97 -1.48 1.46
C GLU A 247 23.33 -1.52 0.77
N TYR A 248 24.40 -1.21 1.52
CA TYR A 248 25.77 -1.29 1.01
C TYR A 248 26.11 -2.70 0.53
N THR A 249 25.77 -3.71 1.33
CA THR A 249 26.09 -5.11 1.05
C THR A 249 25.33 -5.64 -0.16
N VAL A 250 24.03 -5.38 -0.26
CA VAL A 250 23.22 -5.79 -1.42
C VAL A 250 23.75 -5.16 -2.71
N LYS A 251 24.23 -3.91 -2.63
CA LYS A 251 24.87 -3.23 -3.78
C LYS A 251 26.21 -3.88 -4.14
N LYS A 252 27.07 -4.14 -3.16
CA LYS A 252 28.38 -4.80 -3.33
C LYS A 252 28.24 -6.19 -3.96
N TYR A 253 27.29 -6.98 -3.48
CA TYR A 253 27.07 -8.37 -3.91
C TYR A 253 25.95 -8.54 -4.94
N LYS A 254 25.61 -7.51 -5.73
CA LYS A 254 24.47 -7.58 -6.69
C LYS A 254 24.55 -8.74 -7.69
N ARG A 255 25.77 -9.16 -8.04
CA ARG A 255 26.06 -10.27 -8.97
C ARG A 255 26.10 -11.64 -8.30
N HIS A 256 26.08 -11.69 -6.97
CA HIS A 256 26.10 -12.92 -6.18
C HIS A 256 24.69 -13.28 -5.71
N ARG A 257 24.48 -14.55 -5.41
CA ARG A 257 23.20 -15.04 -4.86
C ARG A 257 23.14 -14.93 -3.34
N ILE A 258 24.30 -14.89 -2.67
CA ILE A 258 24.44 -14.97 -1.21
C ILE A 258 25.48 -13.94 -0.77
N ILE A 259 25.31 -13.38 0.42
CA ILE A 259 26.29 -12.51 1.09
C ILE A 259 27.26 -13.40 1.89
N PRO A 260 28.58 -13.18 1.83
CA PRO A 260 29.55 -13.95 2.62
C PRO A 260 29.28 -13.89 4.13
N ASN A 261 29.57 -14.98 4.86
CA ASN A 261 29.33 -15.03 6.32
C ASN A 261 30.25 -14.10 7.12
N ASN A 262 31.45 -13.83 6.62
CA ASN A 262 32.42 -12.91 7.23
C ASN A 262 32.13 -11.42 6.93
N ILE A 263 30.93 -11.08 6.46
CA ILE A 263 30.62 -9.72 6.02
C ILE A 263 30.74 -8.69 7.16
N LEU A 264 30.42 -9.07 8.40
CA LEU A 264 30.55 -8.20 9.57
C LEU A 264 31.99 -7.74 9.83
N GLN A 265 32.98 -8.56 9.48
CA GLN A 265 34.40 -8.19 9.60
C GLN A 265 34.86 -7.21 8.51
N ASN A 266 34.07 -7.06 7.44
CA ASN A 266 34.41 -6.29 6.24
C ASN A 266 33.60 -4.97 6.10
N ILE A 267 32.75 -4.64 7.08
CA ILE A 267 31.89 -3.43 7.10
C ILE A 267 32.10 -2.64 8.41
N ILE A 268 33.31 -2.69 8.96
CA ILE A 268 33.75 -1.73 10.00
C ILE A 268 34.23 -0.46 9.29
#